data_AF-A0A0Q8D509-F1
#
_entry.id   AF-A0A0Q8D509-F1
#
_cell.length_a   1.000
_cell.length_b   1.000
_cell.length_c   1.000
_cell.angle_alpha   90.00
_cell.angle_beta   90.00
_cell.angle_gamma   90.00
#
_symmetry.space_group_name_H-M   'P 1'
#
loop_
_entity.id
_entity.type
_entity.pdbx_description
1 polymer ?
#
loop_
_entity_poly.entity_id
_entity_poly.type
_entity_poly.pdbx_seq_one_letter_code
_entity_poly.pdbx_strand_id
1 'polypeptide(L)' 'MPWTRDRLDAELAALEVQLPAIEDQADRHDVLARFALSANPVLEAAAADDYAHALDRIQAMLAARGLVLEDDGVAG' A
#
# COMPACT_ATOMS: atom_id res chain seq x y z
N MET A 1 -8.95 6.68 17.75
CA MET A 1 -9.77 5.46 17.58
C MET A 1 -9.42 4.86 16.23
N PRO A 2 -9.25 3.53 16.13
CA PRO A 2 -9.00 2.88 14.85
C PRO A 2 -10.17 3.12 13.88
N TRP A 3 -9.90 3.08 12.59
CA TRP A 3 -10.94 3.18 11.58
C TRP A 3 -11.87 1.97 11.62
N THR A 4 -13.11 2.18 11.21
CA THR A 4 -14.04 1.08 10.92
C THR A 4 -13.60 0.37 9.65
N ARG A 5 -14.02 -0.89 9.51
CA ARG A 5 -13.74 -1.71 8.33
C ARG A 5 -14.18 -1.04 7.03
N ASP A 6 -15.38 -0.48 6.99
CA ASP A 6 -15.90 0.22 5.81
C ASP A 6 -15.05 1.44 5.42
N ARG A 7 -14.56 2.19 6.41
CA ARG A 7 -13.67 3.33 6.16
C ARG A 7 -12.31 2.88 5.66
N LEU A 8 -11.75 1.84 6.27
CA LEU A 8 -10.48 1.24 5.85
C LEU A 8 -10.55 0.75 4.39
N ASP A 9 -11.61 0.04 4.03
CA ASP A 9 -11.81 -0.47 2.67
C ASP A 9 -12.02 0.67 1.66
N ALA A 10 -12.70 1.77 2.04
CA ALA A 10 -12.84 2.95 1.20
C ALA A 10 -11.49 3.64 0.91
N GLU A 11 -10.62 3.74 1.92
CA GLU A 11 -9.30 4.36 1.79
C GLU A 11 -8.34 3.46 1.00
N LEU A 12 -8.43 2.14 1.18
CA LEU A 12 -7.72 1.16 0.35
C LEU A 12 -8.15 1.25 -1.13
N ALA A 13 -9.45 1.40 -1.39
CA ALA A 13 -9.95 1.61 -2.75
C ALA A 13 -9.45 2.95 -3.34
N ALA A 14 -9.35 4.00 -2.53
CA ALA A 14 -8.80 5.28 -2.97
C ALA A 14 -7.30 5.17 -3.35
N LEU A 15 -6.51 4.42 -2.56
CA LEU A 15 -5.11 4.12 -2.87
C LEU A 15 -4.96 3.39 -4.21
N GLU A 16 -5.81 2.40 -4.47
CA GLU A 16 -5.80 1.63 -5.71
C GLU A 16 -6.06 2.52 -6.95
N VAL A 17 -6.95 3.51 -6.81
CA VAL A 17 -7.23 4.50 -7.87
C VAL A 17 -6.09 5.49 -8.07
N GLN A 18 -5.34 5.82 -7.03
CA GLN A 18 -4.21 6.76 -7.10
C GLN A 18 -2.94 6.12 -7.68
N LEU A 19 -2.78 4.81 -7.56
CA LEU A 19 -1.56 4.09 -7.95
C LEU A 19 -1.10 4.36 -9.40
N PRO A 20 -1.97 4.35 -10.45
CA PRO A 20 -1.56 4.71 -11.80
C PRO A 20 -0.97 6.13 -11.92
N ALA A 21 -1.55 7.10 -11.20
CA ALA A 21 -1.07 8.48 -11.25
C ALA A 21 0.29 8.63 -10.57
N ILE A 22 0.59 7.78 -9.58
CA ILE A 22 1.90 7.70 -8.93
C ILE A 22 2.92 7.07 -9.88
N GLU A 23 2.54 6.01 -10.59
CA GLU A 23 3.36 5.36 -11.64
C GLU A 23 3.73 6.33 -12.78
N ASP A 24 2.80 7.17 -13.21
CA ASP A 24 3.04 8.15 -14.29
C ASP A 24 3.97 9.30 -13.88
N GLN A 25 4.15 9.55 -12.58
CA GLN A 25 4.86 10.72 -12.04
C GLN A 25 6.24 10.40 -11.46
N ALA A 26 6.65 9.13 -11.41
CA ALA A 26 7.84 8.70 -10.70
C ALA A 26 8.57 7.55 -11.41
N ASP A 27 9.89 7.47 -11.24
CA ASP A 27 10.65 6.30 -11.65
C ASP A 27 10.26 5.09 -10.79
N ARG A 28 10.42 3.86 -11.32
CA ARG A 28 9.93 2.62 -10.67
C ARG A 28 10.34 2.47 -9.20
N HIS A 29 11.55 2.89 -8.83
CA HIS A 29 12.03 2.85 -7.45
C HIS A 29 11.32 3.89 -6.56
N ASP A 30 11.02 5.06 -7.11
CA ASP A 30 10.32 6.14 -6.41
C ASP A 30 8.81 5.86 -6.27
N VAL A 31 8.22 5.06 -7.17
CA VAL A 31 6.81 4.65 -7.08
C VAL A 31 6.52 3.93 -5.77
N LEU A 32 7.36 2.99 -5.35
CA LEU A 32 7.19 2.26 -4.09
C LEU A 32 7.28 3.18 -2.88
N ALA A 33 8.31 4.02 -2.83
CA ALA A 33 8.50 4.97 -1.73
C ALA A 33 7.32 5.96 -1.65
N ARG A 34 6.86 6.46 -2.79
CA ARG A 34 5.75 7.43 -2.87
C ARG A 34 4.40 6.79 -2.54
N PHE A 35 4.18 5.55 -2.95
CA PHE A 35 2.99 4.80 -2.57
C PHE A 35 2.98 4.47 -1.07
N ALA A 36 4.12 4.10 -0.49
CA ALA A 36 4.25 3.83 0.94
C ALA A 36 3.89 5.06 1.81
N LEU A 37 4.22 6.28 1.36
CA LEU A 37 3.82 7.52 2.05
C LEU A 37 2.29 7.65 2.16
N SER A 38 1.54 7.18 1.17
CA SER A 38 0.08 7.20 1.19
C SER A 38 -0.52 5.99 1.91
N ALA A 39 0.15 4.83 1.86
CA ALA A 39 -0.34 3.59 2.46
C ALA A 39 -0.07 3.48 3.98
N ASN A 40 1.03 4.05 4.48
CA ASN A 40 1.39 3.98 5.90
C ASN A 40 0.30 4.54 6.83
N PRO A 41 -0.30 5.72 6.57
CA PRO A 41 -1.39 6.24 7.40
C PRO A 41 -2.61 5.31 7.46
N VAL A 42 -2.89 4.57 6.37
CA VAL A 42 -3.99 3.60 6.30
C VAL A 42 -3.70 2.40 7.19
N LEU A 43 -2.47 1.89 7.17
CA LEU A 43 -2.01 0.80 8.03
C LEU A 43 -1.97 1.20 9.51
N GLU A 44 -1.50 2.41 9.81
CA GLU A 44 -1.46 2.95 11.19
C GLU A 44 -2.85 3.17 11.77
N ALA A 45 -3.83 3.52 10.92
CA ALA A 45 -5.21 3.73 11.34
C ALA A 45 -6.05 2.44 11.43
N ALA A 46 -5.56 1.33 10.88
CA ALA A 46 -6.24 0.04 10.94
C ALA A 46 -6.33 -0.49 12.38
N ALA A 47 -7.44 -1.14 12.72
CA ALA A 47 -7.52 -1.90 13.95
C ALA A 47 -6.58 -3.12 13.90
N ALA A 48 -6.18 -3.66 15.05
CA ALA A 48 -5.28 -4.82 15.12
C ALA A 48 -5.83 -6.02 14.33
N ASP A 49 -7.14 -6.27 14.40
CA ASP A 49 -7.82 -7.36 13.68
C ASP A 49 -7.90 -7.11 12.16
N ASP A 50 -7.81 -5.84 11.74
CA ASP A 50 -7.94 -5.41 10.35
C ASP A 50 -6.58 -5.14 9.66
N TYR A 51 -5.51 -5.01 10.44
CA TYR A 51 -4.18 -4.71 9.94
C TYR A 51 -3.70 -5.74 8.91
N ALA A 52 -3.88 -7.02 9.19
CA ALA A 52 -3.49 -8.10 8.29
C ALA A 52 -4.22 -8.02 6.94
N HIS A 53 -5.50 -7.64 6.95
CA HIS A 53 -6.27 -7.43 5.72
C HIS A 53 -5.81 -6.21 4.94
N ALA A 54 -5.58 -5.09 5.62
CA ALA A 54 -5.08 -3.88 4.98
C ALA A 54 -3.73 -4.13 4.29
N LEU A 55 -2.83 -4.83 4.99
CA LEU A 55 -1.53 -5.20 4.46
C LEU A 55 -1.65 -6.12 3.24
N ASP A 56 -2.48 -7.17 3.30
CA ASP A 56 -2.70 -8.09 2.18
C ASP A 56 -3.26 -7.36 0.95
N ARG A 57 -4.25 -6.47 1.14
CA ARG A 57 -4.78 -5.65 0.04
C ARG A 57 -3.72 -4.73 -0.58
N ILE A 58 -2.90 -4.08 0.24
CA ILE A 58 -1.79 -3.24 -0.22
C ILE A 58 -0.76 -4.05 -1.02
N GLN A 59 -0.38 -5.23 -0.52
CA GLN A 59 0.54 -6.13 -1.23
C GLN A 59 -0.05 -6.63 -2.55
N ALA A 60 -1.34 -6.96 -2.58
CA ALA A 60 -2.03 -7.37 -3.79
C ALA A 60 -2.07 -6.26 -4.85
N MET A 61 -2.30 -5.00 -4.46
CA MET A 61 -2.27 -3.85 -5.38
C MET A 61 -0.91 -3.70 -6.04
N LEU A 62 0.16 -3.78 -5.25
CA LEU A 62 1.54 -3.68 -5.72
C LEU A 62 1.93 -4.87 -6.62
N ALA A 63 1.59 -6.09 -6.21
CA ALA A 63 1.84 -7.30 -6.99
C ALA A 63 1.12 -7.28 -8.35
N ALA A 64 -0.13 -6.79 -8.42
CA ALA A 64 -0.88 -6.63 -9.66
C ALA A 64 -0.19 -5.71 -10.68
N ARG A 65 0.71 -4.84 -10.21
CA ARG A 65 1.52 -3.92 -11.03
C ARG A 65 2.93 -4.44 -11.31
N GLY A 66 3.28 -5.64 -10.84
CA GLY A 66 4.65 -6.13 -10.90
C GLY A 66 5.62 -5.31 -10.03
N LEU A 67 5.09 -4.57 -9.06
CA LEU A 67 5.83 -3.85 -8.03
C LEU A 67 5.94 -4.77 -6.82
N VAL A 68 6.63 -5.90 -6.97
CA VAL A 68 6.93 -6.73 -5.80
C VAL A 68 8.01 -6.01 -5.02
N LEU A 69 7.83 -5.86 -3.71
CA LEU A 69 8.94 -5.57 -2.81
C LEU A 69 9.89 -6.77 -2.94
N GLU A 70 10.83 -6.70 -3.87
CA GLU A 70 11.97 -7.61 -3.85
C GLU A 70 12.63 -7.35 -2.50
N ASP A 71 12.52 -8.34 -1.60
CA ASP A 71 13.40 -8.43 -0.45
C ASP A 71 14.79 -8.54 -1.06
N ASP A 72 15.45 -7.40 -1.27
CA ASP A 72 16.82 -7.30 -1.74
C ASP A 72 17.63 -8.04 -0.70
N GLY A 73 17.78 -9.35 -0.92
CA GLY A 73 18.48 -10.27 -0.06
C GLY A 73 19.88 -9.72 0.09
N VAL A 74 20.11 -9.05 1.22
CA VAL A 74 21.44 -8.63 1.64
C VAL A 74 22.16 -9.94 1.99
N ALA A 75 22.75 -10.56 0.98
CA ALA A 75 23.82 -11.51 1.14
C ALA A 75 25.02 -10.73 1.68
N GLY A 76 25.09 -10.63 3.01
CA GLY A 76 26.29 -10.24 3.75
C GLY A 76 27.04 -11.48 4.21
#